data_AF-A0A078FG85-F1
#
_entry.id   AF-A0A078FG85-F1
#
_cell.length_a   1.000
_cell.length_b   1.000
_cell.length_c   1.000
_cell.angle_alpha   90.00
_cell.angle_beta   90.00
_cell.angle_gamma   90.00
#
_symmetry.space_group_name_H-M   'P 1'
#
loop_
_entity.id
_entity.type
_entity.pdbx_description
1 polymer ?
#
loop_
_entity_poly.entity_id
_entity_poly.type
_entity_poly.pdbx_seq_one_letter_code
_entity_poly.pdbx_strand_id
1 'polypeptide(L)'
;MVAKKGRQDSSPSVEVGEIDTSAPFQSVKHAVNLFGEAALSADNHPLIRKPTPHSAEKVLVKQTELHLAEKELNKLKEQVNHAETVREQALSELDWAKRTVDELTRKLEAVNESRDSANKVTEAAKSQIKEAQPETVSVSSTDDEYVMVCKELDAAKQELRTIRQVSNEVADSKTVALTKEEEAKEVTKVSSEKIELLREEITAVNASVEQTKLACSQSRKDQSEIFSEKEIQQQAYKAGMEESGKKLLALKKEFDPEFAKKLEAQLSETYNEIDELQKQMELLGFCIYY
;
A
#
# COMPACT_ATOMS: atom_id res chain seq x y z
N MET A 1 81.86 15.76 47.31
CA MET A 1 82.70 15.56 46.11
C MET A 1 82.02 16.20 44.92
N VAL A 2 82.78 16.90 44.10
CA VAL A 2 82.36 17.70 42.93
C VAL A 2 82.28 16.83 41.67
N ALA A 3 81.26 17.04 40.83
CA ALA A 3 81.30 17.20 39.35
C ALA A 3 79.84 17.15 38.82
N LYS A 4 79.22 18.18 38.20
CA LYS A 4 79.54 18.93 36.96
C LYS A 4 79.55 17.98 35.75
N LYS A 5 78.91 18.17 34.60
CA LYS A 5 77.84 19.05 34.04
C LYS A 5 77.58 18.43 32.66
N GLY A 6 76.35 18.47 32.17
CA GLY A 6 76.05 18.21 30.75
C GLY A 6 74.71 18.84 30.40
N ARG A 7 74.75 19.99 29.71
CA ARG A 7 73.60 20.57 28.99
C ARG A 7 73.83 20.29 27.52
N GLN A 8 72.78 19.91 26.79
CA GLN A 8 72.48 20.53 25.50
C GLN A 8 71.00 20.37 25.14
N ASP A 9 70.52 21.40 24.47
CA ASP A 9 69.15 21.88 24.28
C ASP A 9 68.29 21.05 23.29
N SER A 10 66.96 21.06 23.46
CA SER A 10 66.03 21.54 22.42
C SER A 10 64.53 21.45 22.82
N SER A 11 63.84 22.61 22.74
CA SER A 11 62.43 22.79 22.32
C SER A 11 61.29 22.73 23.37
N PRO A 12 60.17 23.47 23.14
CA PRO A 12 59.42 24.17 24.18
C PRO A 12 58.24 23.37 24.76
N SER A 13 57.88 23.75 25.98
CA SER A 13 56.75 23.29 26.79
C SER A 13 55.43 23.21 26.03
N VAL A 14 54.79 22.04 26.08
CA VAL A 14 53.34 21.91 25.99
C VAL A 14 52.88 21.31 27.31
N GLU A 15 52.47 22.20 28.21
CA GLU A 15 51.66 21.87 29.38
C GLU A 15 50.28 21.46 28.86
N VAL A 16 50.08 20.17 28.62
CA VAL A 16 48.75 19.60 28.39
C VAL A 16 48.21 19.25 29.77
N GLY A 17 47.26 20.05 30.24
CA GLY A 17 46.69 19.98 31.58
C GLY A 17 46.17 18.59 31.93
N GLU A 18 46.52 18.15 33.13
CA GLU A 18 45.91 17.00 33.78
C GLU A 18 44.39 17.25 33.83
N ILE A 19 43.63 16.46 33.08
CA ILE A 19 42.17 16.53 33.12
C ILE A 19 41.73 16.00 34.47
N ASP A 20 41.10 16.86 35.26
CA ASP A 20 40.44 16.48 36.49
C ASP A 20 39.40 15.40 36.20
N THR A 21 39.68 14.17 36.63
CA THR A 21 38.79 13.00 36.50
C THR A 21 37.91 12.83 37.74
N SER A 22 37.92 13.79 38.67
CA SER A 22 36.99 13.78 39.78
C SER A 22 35.55 13.88 39.25
N ALA A 23 34.68 13.07 39.81
CA ALA A 23 33.28 13.09 39.43
C ALA A 23 32.71 14.50 39.72
N PRO A 24 31.96 15.12 38.80
CA PRO A 24 31.43 16.48 38.97
C PRO A 24 30.44 16.61 40.15
N PHE A 25 30.13 15.51 40.82
CA PHE A 25 29.36 15.44 42.04
C PHE A 25 30.04 14.47 43.02
N GLN A 26 30.14 14.87 44.28
CA GLN A 26 30.80 14.09 45.33
C GLN A 26 29.95 12.91 45.82
N SER A 27 28.68 12.82 45.41
CA SER A 27 27.74 11.74 45.80
C SER A 27 26.57 11.66 44.84
N VAL A 28 25.98 10.47 44.67
CA VAL A 28 24.71 10.27 43.96
C VAL A 28 23.59 11.13 44.55
N LYS A 29 23.60 11.37 45.86
CA LYS A 29 22.66 12.28 46.52
C LYS A 29 22.84 13.73 46.04
N HIS A 30 24.07 14.14 45.76
CA HIS A 30 24.38 15.47 45.24
C HIS A 30 23.92 15.63 43.79
N ALA A 31 24.08 14.60 42.96
CA ALA A 31 23.52 14.58 41.60
C ALA A 31 21.99 14.63 41.60
N VAL A 32 21.34 13.93 42.53
CA VAL A 32 19.89 13.93 42.68
C VAL A 32 19.36 15.30 43.13
N ASN A 33 20.07 16.04 43.99
CA ASN A 33 19.68 17.43 44.31
C ASN A 33 19.88 18.36 43.11
N LEU A 34 21.02 18.27 42.42
CA LEU A 34 21.37 19.20 41.33
C LEU A 34 20.45 19.04 40.09
N PHE A 35 20.00 17.81 39.80
CA PHE A 35 19.08 17.53 38.70
C PHE A 35 17.61 17.34 39.12
N GLY A 36 17.34 17.00 40.38
CA GLY A 36 15.98 16.86 40.91
C GLY A 36 15.36 18.17 41.35
N GLU A 37 16.16 19.13 41.82
CA GLU A 37 15.68 20.43 42.31
C GLU A 37 15.55 21.47 41.19
N ALA A 38 16.30 21.29 40.08
CA ALA A 38 16.14 22.08 38.86
C ALA A 38 14.81 21.83 38.12
N ALA A 39 14.02 20.82 38.52
CA ALA A 39 12.72 20.53 37.94
C ALA A 39 11.55 21.32 38.57
N LEU A 40 11.75 22.03 39.70
CA LEU A 40 10.65 22.62 40.47
C LEU A 40 10.79 24.12 40.79
N SER A 41 11.89 24.78 40.43
CA SER A 41 12.04 26.23 40.63
C SER A 41 12.17 26.95 39.30
N ALA A 42 11.04 27.19 38.64
CA ALA A 42 10.94 28.03 37.46
C ALA A 42 10.22 29.34 37.83
N ASP A 43 10.98 30.30 38.35
CA ASP A 43 10.61 31.71 38.28
C ASP A 43 11.71 32.44 37.51
N ASN A 44 11.30 33.15 36.45
CA ASN A 44 12.09 34.07 35.61
C ASN A 44 13.13 33.49 34.63
N HIS A 45 12.69 33.01 33.46
CA HIS A 45 13.14 33.48 32.12
C HIS A 45 12.36 32.79 30.99
N PRO A 46 12.10 33.46 29.84
CA PRO A 46 11.31 32.90 28.76
C PRO A 46 12.22 32.02 27.90
N LEU A 47 11.86 30.76 27.61
CA LEU A 47 12.26 30.08 26.37
C LEU A 47 11.62 28.67 26.28
N ILE A 48 10.96 28.43 25.14
CA ILE A 48 10.74 27.13 24.49
C ILE A 48 9.92 26.10 25.29
N ARG A 49 8.61 26.08 25.01
CA ARG A 49 7.73 24.95 25.38
C ARG A 49 8.30 23.66 24.77
N LYS A 50 8.76 22.74 25.61
CA LYS A 50 9.03 21.36 25.19
C LYS A 50 7.72 20.75 24.66
N PRO A 51 7.73 20.13 23.47
CA PRO A 51 6.56 19.42 22.96
C PRO A 51 6.21 18.27 23.92
N THR A 52 4.93 18.14 24.22
CA THR A 52 4.39 17.09 25.08
C THR A 52 4.70 15.71 24.49
N PRO A 53 4.94 14.67 25.31
CA PRO A 53 5.31 13.32 24.83
C PRO A 53 4.31 12.72 23.82
N HIS A 54 3.04 13.12 23.92
CA HIS A 54 1.98 12.71 23.00
C HIS A 54 2.09 13.29 21.57
N SER A 55 2.88 14.37 21.38
CA SER A 55 3.16 14.95 20.06
C SER A 55 4.25 14.17 19.34
N ALA A 56 5.29 13.72 20.04
CA ALA A 56 6.36 12.91 19.45
C ALA A 56 5.84 11.52 19.02
N GLU A 57 4.98 10.92 19.83
CA GLU A 57 4.33 9.64 19.52
C GLU A 57 3.42 9.72 18.28
N LYS A 58 2.61 10.79 18.17
CA LYS A 58 1.78 11.02 16.97
C LYS A 58 2.59 11.29 15.70
N VAL A 59 3.75 11.93 15.82
CA VAL A 59 4.67 12.13 14.70
C VAL A 59 5.28 10.80 14.25
N LEU A 60 5.66 9.93 15.19
CA LEU A 60 6.19 8.59 14.91
C LEU A 60 5.16 7.68 14.22
N VAL A 61 3.89 7.71 14.69
CA VAL A 61 2.81 6.94 14.05
C VAL A 61 2.58 7.42 12.61
N LYS A 62 2.44 8.74 12.40
CA LYS A 62 2.28 9.30 11.05
C LYS A 62 3.46 9.02 10.14
N GLN A 63 4.68 9.00 10.68
CA GLN A 63 5.88 8.69 9.92
C GLN A 63 5.94 7.20 9.53
N THR A 64 5.44 6.32 10.39
CA THR A 64 5.31 4.88 10.08
C THR A 64 4.24 4.64 9.01
N GLU A 65 3.09 5.31 9.12
CA GLU A 65 2.03 5.28 8.11
C GLU A 65 2.52 5.80 6.75
N LEU A 66 3.29 6.90 6.74
CA LEU A 66 3.89 7.44 5.52
C LEU A 66 4.86 6.45 4.88
N HIS A 67 5.69 5.77 5.68
CA HIS A 67 6.63 4.78 5.15
C HIS A 67 5.92 3.52 4.61
N LEU A 68 4.81 3.11 5.22
CA LEU A 68 3.96 2.05 4.69
C LEU A 68 3.30 2.46 3.36
N ALA A 69 2.80 3.69 3.27
CA ALA A 69 2.22 4.24 2.05
C ALA A 69 3.26 4.36 0.92
N GLU A 70 4.49 4.80 1.22
CA GLU A 70 5.60 4.81 0.25
C GLU A 70 5.94 3.41 -0.26
N LYS A 71 5.92 2.41 0.63
CA LYS A 71 6.15 1.01 0.24
C LYS A 71 5.05 0.47 -0.67
N GLU A 72 3.79 0.75 -0.36
CA GLU A 72 2.66 0.38 -1.23
C GLU A 72 2.71 1.11 -2.58
N LEU A 73 3.05 2.40 -2.59
CA LEU A 73 3.24 3.17 -3.82
C LEU A 73 4.31 2.53 -4.71
N ASN A 74 5.46 2.16 -4.13
CA ASN A 74 6.54 1.51 -4.88
C ASN A 74 6.10 0.15 -5.44
N LYS A 75 5.38 -0.66 -4.65
CA LYS A 75 4.81 -1.93 -5.12
C LYS A 75 3.84 -1.74 -6.29
N LEU A 76 2.94 -0.75 -6.20
CA LEU A 76 2.01 -0.44 -7.29
C LEU A 76 2.75 0.04 -8.53
N LYS A 77 3.81 0.85 -8.36
CA LYS A 77 4.63 1.33 -9.47
C LYS A 77 5.36 0.19 -10.19
N GLU A 78 5.90 -0.78 -9.44
CA GLU A 78 6.48 -1.99 -10.00
C GLU A 78 5.47 -2.83 -10.77
N GLN A 79 4.24 -2.98 -10.23
CA GLN A 79 3.16 -3.69 -10.91
C GLN A 79 2.73 -2.99 -12.21
N VAL A 80 2.65 -1.67 -12.22
CA VAL A 80 2.35 -0.88 -13.44
C VAL A 80 3.45 -1.07 -14.47
N ASN A 81 4.72 -0.94 -14.09
CA ASN A 81 5.84 -1.16 -15.02
C ASN A 81 5.81 -2.58 -15.60
N HIS A 82 5.54 -3.60 -14.78
CA HIS A 82 5.42 -4.97 -15.26
C HIS A 82 4.26 -5.12 -16.25
N ALA A 83 3.09 -4.58 -15.93
CA ALA A 83 1.93 -4.60 -16.82
C ALA A 83 2.20 -3.88 -18.14
N GLU A 84 2.93 -2.76 -18.12
CA GLU A 84 3.35 -2.04 -19.32
C GLU A 84 4.28 -2.88 -20.19
N THR A 85 5.28 -3.54 -19.60
CA THR A 85 6.19 -4.43 -20.36
C THR A 85 5.45 -5.60 -21.01
N VAL A 86 4.52 -6.23 -20.29
CA VAL A 86 3.69 -7.32 -20.82
C VAL A 86 2.79 -6.82 -21.95
N ARG A 87 2.22 -5.62 -21.81
CA ARG A 87 1.40 -4.98 -22.85
C ARG A 87 2.22 -4.71 -24.11
N GLU A 88 3.43 -4.19 -23.98
CA GLU A 88 4.33 -3.93 -25.10
C GLU A 88 4.71 -5.22 -25.83
N GLN A 89 5.04 -6.28 -25.08
CA GLN A 89 5.33 -7.59 -25.66
C GLN A 89 4.12 -8.15 -26.42
N ALA A 90 2.92 -8.10 -25.82
CA ALA A 90 1.70 -8.58 -26.46
C ALA A 90 1.36 -7.80 -27.75
N LEU A 91 1.61 -6.49 -27.77
CA LEU A 91 1.44 -5.69 -28.99
C LEU A 91 2.44 -6.07 -30.08
N SER A 92 3.70 -6.34 -29.70
CA SER A 92 4.72 -6.80 -30.65
C SER A 92 4.38 -8.16 -31.25
N GLU A 93 3.91 -9.11 -30.41
CA GLU A 93 3.45 -10.43 -30.85
C GLU A 93 2.23 -10.33 -31.77
N LEU A 94 1.27 -9.46 -31.45
CA LEU A 94 0.11 -9.20 -32.31
C LEU A 94 0.52 -8.65 -33.67
N ASP A 95 1.43 -7.69 -33.72
CA ASP A 95 1.92 -7.12 -34.98
C ASP A 95 2.71 -8.14 -35.80
N TRP A 96 3.47 -9.03 -35.15
CA TRP A 96 4.13 -10.14 -35.83
C TRP A 96 3.12 -11.15 -36.40
N ALA A 97 2.08 -11.49 -35.63
CA ALA A 97 1.01 -12.38 -36.07
C ALA A 97 0.25 -11.80 -37.28
N LYS A 98 -0.09 -10.51 -37.26
CA LYS A 98 -0.71 -9.81 -38.40
C LYS A 98 0.13 -9.91 -39.67
N ARG A 99 1.44 -9.60 -39.59
CA ARG A 99 2.35 -9.72 -40.74
C ARG A 99 2.40 -11.15 -41.28
N THR A 100 2.36 -12.14 -40.39
CA THR A 100 2.36 -13.56 -40.78
C THR A 100 1.07 -13.94 -41.50
N VAL A 101 -0.09 -13.47 -41.03
CA VAL A 101 -1.37 -13.68 -41.70
C VAL A 101 -1.38 -13.03 -43.08
N ASP A 102 -0.89 -11.80 -43.20
CA ASP A 102 -0.81 -11.10 -44.49
C ASP A 102 0.08 -11.86 -45.49
N GLU A 103 1.24 -12.35 -45.04
CA GLU A 103 2.16 -13.15 -45.86
C GLU A 103 1.55 -14.48 -46.29
N LEU A 104 0.88 -15.19 -45.37
CA LEU A 104 0.18 -16.45 -45.68
C LEU A 104 -0.98 -16.21 -46.65
N THR A 105 -1.71 -15.12 -46.49
CA THR A 105 -2.80 -14.73 -47.41
C THR A 105 -2.26 -14.49 -48.80
N ARG A 106 -1.16 -13.73 -48.94
CA ARG A 106 -0.50 -13.48 -50.21
C ARG A 106 0.01 -14.78 -50.86
N LYS A 107 0.57 -15.72 -50.09
CA LYS A 107 0.97 -17.04 -50.59
C LYS A 107 -0.22 -17.85 -51.09
N LEU A 108 -1.34 -17.82 -50.36
CA LEU A 108 -2.55 -18.53 -50.74
C LEU A 108 -3.15 -17.99 -52.04
N GLU A 109 -3.17 -16.66 -52.21
CA GLU A 109 -3.57 -16.01 -53.45
C GLU A 109 -2.70 -16.46 -54.63
N ALA A 110 -1.37 -16.44 -54.49
CA ALA A 110 -0.44 -16.88 -55.53
C ALA A 110 -0.64 -18.37 -55.91
N VAL A 111 -0.90 -19.24 -54.92
CA VAL A 111 -1.19 -20.67 -55.17
C VAL A 111 -2.52 -20.83 -55.90
N ASN A 112 -3.56 -20.07 -55.53
CA ASN A 112 -4.85 -20.10 -56.22
C ASN A 112 -4.71 -19.62 -57.67
N GLU A 113 -3.98 -18.54 -57.93
CA GLU A 113 -3.71 -18.05 -59.28
C GLU A 113 -2.96 -19.10 -60.13
N SER A 114 -1.96 -19.75 -59.54
CA SER A 114 -1.21 -20.83 -60.20
C SER A 114 -2.10 -22.02 -60.53
N ARG A 115 -2.98 -22.44 -59.61
CA ARG A 115 -3.95 -23.52 -59.82
C ARG A 115 -4.92 -23.18 -60.95
N ASP A 116 -5.44 -21.97 -60.95
CA ASP A 116 -6.41 -21.53 -61.97
C ASP A 116 -5.75 -21.44 -63.35
N SER A 117 -4.46 -21.05 -63.42
CA SER A 117 -3.66 -21.12 -64.64
C SER A 117 -3.46 -22.56 -65.12
N ALA A 118 -3.09 -23.48 -64.23
CA ALA A 118 -2.94 -24.90 -64.56
C ALA A 118 -4.25 -25.52 -65.07
N ASN A 119 -5.37 -25.19 -64.43
CA ASN A 119 -6.70 -25.65 -64.85
C ASN A 119 -7.06 -25.17 -66.27
N LYS A 120 -6.73 -23.92 -66.61
CA LYS A 120 -6.92 -23.39 -67.97
C LYS A 120 -6.10 -24.17 -69.00
N VAL A 121 -4.85 -24.50 -68.68
CA VAL A 121 -3.98 -25.30 -69.55
C VAL A 121 -4.55 -26.71 -69.74
N THR A 122 -5.02 -27.36 -68.67
CA THR A 122 -5.61 -28.70 -68.76
C THR A 122 -6.91 -28.72 -69.56
N GLU A 123 -7.78 -27.71 -69.41
CA GLU A 123 -9.02 -27.62 -70.19
C GLU A 123 -8.75 -27.29 -71.67
N ALA A 124 -7.73 -26.49 -71.96
CA ALA A 124 -7.28 -26.25 -73.34
C ALA A 124 -6.75 -27.54 -73.99
N ALA A 125 -5.90 -28.31 -73.28
CA ALA A 125 -5.42 -29.61 -73.77
C ALA A 125 -6.55 -30.60 -74.01
N LYS A 126 -7.53 -30.67 -73.09
CA LYS A 126 -8.72 -31.52 -73.21
C LYS A 126 -9.61 -31.12 -74.39
N SER A 127 -9.66 -29.84 -74.72
CA SER A 127 -10.39 -29.34 -75.90
C SER A 127 -9.68 -29.71 -77.21
N GLN A 128 -8.34 -29.61 -77.26
CA GLN A 128 -7.55 -30.06 -78.41
C GLN A 128 -7.65 -31.58 -78.65
N ILE A 129 -7.70 -32.38 -77.58
CA ILE A 129 -7.92 -33.84 -77.66
C ILE A 129 -9.32 -34.16 -78.21
N LYS A 130 -10.33 -33.32 -77.94
CA LYS A 130 -11.68 -33.49 -78.51
C LYS A 130 -11.77 -33.09 -79.99
N GLU A 131 -10.89 -32.21 -80.48
CA GLU A 131 -10.83 -31.78 -81.89
C GLU A 131 -9.97 -32.70 -82.77
N ALA A 132 -9.00 -33.41 -82.19
CA ALA A 132 -8.23 -34.44 -82.86
C ALA A 132 -8.89 -35.82 -82.70
N GLN A 133 -9.91 -36.12 -83.51
CA GLN A 133 -10.19 -37.51 -83.87
C GLN A 133 -9.44 -37.86 -85.16
N PRO A 134 -8.45 -38.77 -85.11
CA PRO A 134 -8.04 -39.53 -86.27
C PRO A 134 -8.61 -40.96 -86.25
N GLU A 135 -8.83 -41.42 -87.46
CA GLU A 135 -9.42 -42.68 -87.86
C GLU A 135 -8.61 -43.92 -87.45
N THR A 136 -9.37 -44.98 -87.17
CA THR A 136 -9.09 -46.40 -87.38
C THR A 136 -7.63 -46.87 -87.31
N VAL A 137 -7.27 -47.45 -86.15
CA VAL A 137 -6.09 -48.30 -86.02
C VAL A 137 -6.43 -49.74 -86.42
N SER A 138 -5.71 -50.17 -87.46
CA SER A 138 -5.64 -51.52 -88.00
C SER A 138 -4.94 -52.47 -87.03
N VAL A 139 -5.55 -53.63 -86.79
CA VAL A 139 -5.00 -54.73 -85.99
C VAL A 139 -3.79 -55.34 -86.69
N SER A 140 -2.58 -55.04 -86.22
CA SER A 140 -1.40 -55.95 -86.32
C SER A 140 -0.18 -55.46 -85.53
N SER A 141 -0.23 -55.48 -84.19
CA SER A 141 0.90 -55.83 -83.29
C SER A 141 0.44 -55.83 -81.83
N THR A 142 -0.33 -56.85 -81.43
CA THR A 142 -1.08 -56.86 -80.16
C THR A 142 -0.22 -56.90 -78.89
N ASP A 143 1.05 -57.29 -78.99
CA ASP A 143 1.89 -57.55 -77.81
C ASP A 143 2.55 -56.27 -77.27
N ASP A 144 3.03 -55.36 -78.14
CA ASP A 144 3.71 -54.14 -77.71
C ASP A 144 2.74 -53.08 -77.15
N GLU A 145 1.54 -52.96 -77.73
CA GLU A 145 0.48 -52.09 -77.20
C GLU A 145 -0.01 -52.57 -75.83
N TYR A 146 -0.17 -53.88 -75.65
CA TYR A 146 -0.58 -54.46 -74.37
C TYR A 146 0.46 -54.20 -73.28
N VAL A 147 1.76 -54.29 -73.61
CA VAL A 147 2.86 -53.96 -72.68
C VAL A 147 2.86 -52.48 -72.28
N MET A 148 2.57 -51.55 -73.20
CA MET A 148 2.40 -50.13 -72.84
C MET A 148 1.21 -49.90 -71.91
N VAL A 149 0.05 -50.46 -72.23
CA VAL A 149 -1.17 -50.32 -71.41
C VAL A 149 -0.94 -50.89 -70.00
N CYS A 150 -0.22 -52.00 -69.87
CA CYS A 150 0.14 -52.56 -68.56
C CYS A 150 1.05 -51.63 -67.75
N LYS A 151 2.04 -50.97 -68.38
CA LYS A 151 2.92 -50.00 -67.71
C LYS A 151 2.15 -48.76 -67.25
N GLU A 152 1.24 -48.24 -68.07
CA GLU A 152 0.37 -47.12 -67.70
C GLU A 152 -0.57 -47.49 -66.54
N LEU A 153 -1.15 -48.70 -66.58
CA LEU A 153 -1.98 -49.20 -65.49
C LEU A 153 -1.20 -49.31 -64.17
N ASP A 154 0.03 -49.80 -64.21
CA ASP A 154 0.85 -49.90 -63.01
C ASP A 154 1.32 -48.53 -62.50
N ALA A 155 1.62 -47.57 -63.38
CA ALA A 155 1.86 -46.18 -63.00
C ALA A 155 0.64 -45.56 -62.31
N ALA A 156 -0.56 -45.70 -62.91
CA ALA A 156 -1.81 -45.22 -62.33
C ALA A 156 -2.11 -45.87 -60.98
N LYS A 157 -1.82 -47.17 -60.79
CA LYS A 157 -1.94 -47.85 -59.49
C LYS A 157 -1.00 -47.25 -58.45
N GLN A 158 0.24 -46.92 -58.81
CA GLN A 158 1.18 -46.30 -57.87
C GLN A 158 0.72 -44.89 -57.48
N GLU A 159 0.30 -44.07 -58.44
CA GLU A 159 -0.27 -42.75 -58.17
C GLU A 159 -1.47 -42.83 -57.22
N LEU A 160 -2.36 -43.80 -57.43
CA LEU A 160 -3.52 -44.02 -56.56
C LEU A 160 -3.12 -44.41 -55.13
N ARG A 161 -2.05 -45.19 -54.95
CA ARG A 161 -1.50 -45.49 -53.62
C ARG A 161 -0.93 -44.24 -52.95
N THR A 162 -0.17 -43.43 -53.69
CA THR A 162 0.38 -42.17 -53.19
C THR A 162 -0.74 -41.20 -52.79
N ILE A 163 -1.76 -41.04 -53.63
CA ILE A 163 -2.92 -40.18 -53.33
C ILE A 163 -3.64 -40.66 -52.06
N ARG A 164 -3.82 -41.98 -51.88
CA ARG A 164 -4.44 -42.53 -50.66
C ARG A 164 -3.60 -42.25 -49.42
N GLN A 165 -2.28 -42.40 -49.50
CA GLN A 165 -1.40 -42.10 -48.38
C GLN A 165 -1.48 -40.62 -48.00
N VAL A 166 -1.33 -39.72 -48.98
CA VAL A 166 -1.43 -38.26 -48.75
C VAL A 166 -2.82 -37.90 -48.21
N SER A 167 -3.89 -38.51 -48.71
CA SER A 167 -5.25 -38.29 -48.21
C SER A 167 -5.40 -38.68 -46.74
N ASN A 168 -4.78 -39.79 -46.31
CA ASN A 168 -4.79 -40.20 -44.91
C ASN A 168 -3.99 -39.24 -44.04
N GLU A 169 -2.79 -38.83 -44.49
CA GLU A 169 -1.95 -37.84 -43.78
C GLU A 169 -2.67 -36.49 -43.62
N VAL A 170 -3.39 -36.04 -44.65
CA VAL A 170 -4.21 -34.83 -44.60
C VAL A 170 -5.39 -35.00 -43.64
N ALA A 171 -6.04 -36.17 -43.61
CA ALA A 171 -7.12 -36.45 -42.68
C ALA A 171 -6.62 -36.42 -41.22
N ASP A 172 -5.49 -37.06 -40.93
CA ASP A 172 -4.87 -37.04 -39.60
C ASP A 172 -4.49 -35.62 -39.18
N SER A 173 -3.84 -34.87 -40.07
CA SER A 173 -3.49 -33.46 -39.83
C SER A 173 -4.74 -32.60 -39.56
N LYS A 174 -5.83 -32.82 -40.30
CA LYS A 174 -7.12 -32.15 -40.07
C LYS A 174 -7.68 -32.47 -38.69
N THR A 175 -7.62 -33.73 -38.24
CA THR A 175 -8.11 -34.08 -36.89
C THR A 175 -7.32 -33.37 -35.80
N VAL A 176 -5.98 -33.30 -35.94
CA VAL A 176 -5.12 -32.56 -34.99
C VAL A 176 -5.46 -31.07 -34.99
N ALA A 177 -5.66 -30.47 -36.17
CA ALA A 177 -6.04 -29.06 -36.28
C ALA A 177 -7.39 -28.78 -35.59
N LEU A 178 -8.39 -29.65 -35.78
CA LEU A 178 -9.70 -29.51 -35.12
C LEU A 178 -9.60 -29.65 -33.60
N THR A 179 -8.81 -30.60 -33.08
CA THR A 179 -8.61 -30.73 -31.64
C THR A 179 -7.97 -29.48 -31.03
N LYS A 180 -6.98 -28.89 -31.70
CA LYS A 180 -6.34 -27.64 -31.25
C LYS A 180 -7.28 -26.43 -31.31
N GLU A 181 -8.14 -26.37 -32.33
CA GLU A 181 -9.17 -25.33 -32.43
C GLU A 181 -10.15 -25.42 -31.26
N GLU A 182 -10.59 -26.62 -30.90
CA GLU A 182 -11.49 -26.85 -29.76
C GLU A 182 -10.82 -26.50 -28.42
N GLU A 183 -9.56 -26.90 -28.21
CA GLU A 183 -8.77 -26.50 -27.04
C GLU A 183 -8.63 -24.98 -26.93
N ALA A 184 -8.29 -24.30 -28.03
CA ALA A 184 -8.17 -22.84 -28.06
C ALA A 184 -9.50 -22.14 -27.78
N LYS A 185 -10.62 -22.70 -28.25
CA LYS A 185 -11.97 -22.19 -27.99
C LYS A 185 -12.33 -22.31 -26.51
N GLU A 186 -12.06 -23.45 -25.89
CA GLU A 186 -12.30 -23.64 -24.45
C GLU A 186 -11.42 -22.72 -23.60
N VAL A 187 -10.13 -22.56 -23.95
CA VAL A 187 -9.25 -21.60 -23.28
C VAL A 187 -9.79 -20.17 -23.40
N THR A 188 -10.25 -19.78 -24.59
CA THR A 188 -10.83 -18.45 -24.82
C THR A 188 -12.09 -18.25 -23.97
N LYS A 189 -12.98 -19.24 -23.91
CA LYS A 189 -14.19 -19.19 -23.09
C LYS A 189 -13.86 -19.02 -21.60
N VAL A 190 -12.98 -19.86 -21.05
CA VAL A 190 -12.55 -19.77 -19.64
C VAL A 190 -11.89 -18.41 -19.35
N SER A 191 -11.09 -17.89 -20.28
CA SER A 191 -10.48 -16.57 -20.13
C SER A 191 -11.50 -15.44 -20.12
N SER A 192 -12.55 -15.53 -20.94
CA SER A 192 -13.65 -14.57 -20.99
C SER A 192 -14.44 -14.57 -19.68
N GLU A 193 -14.77 -15.75 -19.13
CA GLU A 193 -15.46 -15.89 -17.84
C GLU A 193 -14.63 -15.27 -16.71
N LYS A 194 -13.31 -15.51 -16.71
CA LYS A 194 -12.39 -14.91 -15.73
C LYS A 194 -12.33 -13.39 -15.84
N ILE A 195 -12.36 -12.83 -17.06
CA ILE A 195 -12.37 -11.38 -17.27
C ILE A 195 -13.64 -10.76 -16.68
N GLU A 196 -14.80 -11.38 -16.87
CA GLU A 196 -16.06 -10.87 -16.30
C GLU A 196 -16.06 -10.93 -14.76
N LEU A 197 -15.58 -12.02 -14.16
CA LEU A 197 -15.43 -12.09 -12.69
C LEU A 197 -14.50 -11.00 -12.14
N LEU A 198 -13.36 -10.76 -12.80
CA LEU A 198 -12.45 -9.69 -12.41
C LEU A 198 -13.07 -8.30 -12.57
N ARG A 199 -13.91 -8.09 -13.59
CA ARG A 199 -14.65 -6.83 -13.76
C ARG A 199 -15.64 -6.62 -12.61
N GLU A 200 -16.38 -7.65 -12.22
CA GLU A 200 -17.28 -7.58 -11.08
C GLU A 200 -16.53 -7.24 -9.78
N GLU A 201 -15.40 -7.91 -9.51
CA GLU A 201 -14.55 -7.63 -8.35
C GLU A 201 -14.04 -6.18 -8.36
N ILE A 202 -13.54 -5.69 -9.49
CA ILE A 202 -13.09 -4.29 -9.65
C ILE A 202 -14.25 -3.33 -9.35
N THR A 203 -15.46 -3.58 -9.84
CA THR A 203 -16.61 -2.73 -9.55
C THR A 203 -16.98 -2.72 -8.07
N ALA A 204 -16.94 -3.89 -7.41
CA ALA A 204 -17.21 -4.01 -5.98
C ALA A 204 -16.17 -3.28 -5.12
N VAL A 205 -14.89 -3.44 -5.44
CA VAL A 205 -13.79 -2.74 -4.76
C VAL A 205 -13.91 -1.23 -4.93
N ASN A 206 -14.19 -0.75 -6.14
CA ASN A 206 -14.39 0.69 -6.39
C ASN A 206 -15.56 1.26 -5.59
N ALA A 207 -16.68 0.54 -5.50
CA ALA A 207 -17.81 0.96 -4.67
C ALA A 207 -17.44 1.05 -3.18
N SER A 208 -16.66 0.08 -2.67
CA SER A 208 -16.16 0.08 -1.29
C SER A 208 -15.19 1.24 -1.01
N VAL A 209 -14.31 1.55 -1.97
CA VAL A 209 -13.38 2.69 -1.88
C VAL A 209 -14.14 4.01 -1.78
N GLU A 210 -15.15 4.23 -2.64
CA GLU A 210 -15.97 5.45 -2.57
C GLU A 210 -16.77 5.55 -1.26
N GLN A 211 -17.33 4.45 -0.77
CA GLN A 211 -18.00 4.43 0.53
C GLN A 211 -17.04 4.78 1.68
N THR A 212 -15.83 4.22 1.66
CA THR A 212 -14.81 4.49 2.68
C THR A 212 -14.37 5.96 2.64
N LYS A 213 -14.19 6.52 1.45
CA LYS A 213 -13.85 7.93 1.24
C LYS A 213 -14.93 8.88 1.77
N LEU A 214 -16.20 8.54 1.58
CA LEU A 214 -17.33 9.27 2.17
C LEU A 214 -17.29 9.21 3.70
N ALA A 215 -17.10 8.01 4.27
CA ALA A 215 -17.00 7.82 5.72
C ALA A 215 -15.82 8.58 6.34
N CYS A 216 -14.64 8.56 5.70
CA CYS A 216 -13.48 9.32 6.12
C CYS A 216 -13.72 10.83 6.06
N SER A 217 -14.38 11.31 5.01
CA SER A 217 -14.72 12.72 4.86
C SER A 217 -15.69 13.19 5.95
N GLN A 218 -16.70 12.36 6.26
CA GLN A 218 -17.64 12.64 7.34
C GLN A 218 -16.96 12.63 8.71
N SER A 219 -16.18 11.60 9.02
CA SER A 219 -15.44 11.52 10.28
C SER A 219 -14.50 12.71 10.49
N ARG A 220 -13.86 13.19 9.41
CA ARG A 220 -13.01 14.39 9.46
C ARG A 220 -13.80 15.66 9.78
N LYS A 221 -15.02 15.78 9.24
CA LYS A 221 -15.92 16.89 9.55
C LYS A 221 -16.35 16.83 11.02
N ASP A 222 -16.82 15.68 11.48
CA ASP A 222 -17.24 15.47 12.87
C ASP A 222 -16.09 15.77 13.85
N GLN A 223 -14.87 15.33 13.51
CA GLN A 223 -13.68 15.62 14.30
C GLN A 223 -13.43 17.13 14.41
N SER A 224 -13.60 17.88 13.32
CA SER A 224 -13.44 19.35 13.33
C SER A 224 -14.49 20.03 14.22
N GLU A 225 -15.73 19.54 14.20
CA GLU A 225 -16.82 20.06 15.04
C GLU A 225 -16.57 19.77 16.53
N ILE A 226 -16.11 18.55 16.86
CA ILE A 226 -15.75 18.19 18.25
C ILE A 226 -14.60 19.09 18.75
N PHE A 227 -13.61 19.39 17.91
CA PHE A 227 -12.50 20.27 18.31
C PHE A 227 -12.96 21.71 18.57
N SER A 228 -13.82 22.27 17.73
CA SER A 228 -14.33 23.63 17.95
C SER A 228 -15.23 23.70 19.17
N GLU A 229 -16.08 22.71 19.42
CA GLU A 229 -16.90 22.63 20.63
C GLU A 229 -16.02 22.53 21.89
N LYS A 230 -15.01 21.67 21.87
CA LYS A 230 -14.07 21.52 22.97
C LYS A 230 -13.33 22.82 23.28
N GLU A 231 -12.95 23.59 22.26
CA GLU A 231 -12.32 24.90 22.43
C GLU A 231 -13.27 25.90 23.11
N ILE A 232 -14.53 25.95 22.67
CA ILE A 232 -15.56 26.79 23.31
C ILE A 232 -15.75 26.40 24.77
N GLN A 233 -15.88 25.10 25.07
CA GLN A 233 -16.02 24.60 26.45
C GLN A 233 -14.81 24.96 27.32
N GLN A 234 -13.59 24.82 26.78
CA GLN A 234 -12.37 25.18 27.50
C GLN A 234 -12.31 26.68 27.81
N GLN A 235 -12.70 27.53 26.85
CA GLN A 235 -12.76 28.98 27.06
C GLN A 235 -13.80 29.35 28.12
N ALA A 236 -15.00 28.74 28.08
CA ALA A 236 -16.05 28.95 29.07
C ALA A 236 -15.60 28.53 30.48
N TYR A 237 -14.96 27.35 30.61
CA TYR A 237 -14.41 26.88 31.88
C TYR A 237 -13.35 27.85 32.43
N LYS A 238 -12.42 28.29 31.58
CA LYS A 238 -11.38 29.25 31.97
C LYS A 238 -11.99 30.57 32.45
N ALA A 239 -12.99 31.09 31.75
CA ALA A 239 -13.70 32.31 32.14
C ALA A 239 -14.40 32.14 33.50
N GLY A 240 -15.07 31.01 33.74
CA GLY A 240 -15.72 30.71 35.02
C GLY A 240 -14.72 30.58 36.18
N MET A 241 -13.55 29.99 35.94
CA MET A 241 -12.47 29.93 36.94
C MET A 241 -11.90 31.32 37.25
N GLU A 242 -11.74 32.18 36.25
CA GLU A 242 -11.31 33.56 36.46
C GLU A 242 -12.35 34.38 37.23
N GLU A 243 -13.63 34.23 36.90
CA GLU A 243 -14.73 34.91 37.59
C GLU A 243 -14.86 34.46 39.05
N SER A 244 -14.82 33.16 39.32
CA SER A 244 -14.83 32.63 40.68
C SER A 244 -13.60 33.06 41.48
N GLY A 245 -12.42 33.12 40.86
CA GLY A 245 -11.21 33.70 41.46
C GLY A 245 -11.38 35.18 41.85
N LYS A 246 -11.98 35.99 40.97
CA LYS A 246 -12.31 37.41 41.27
C LYS A 246 -13.29 37.52 42.44
N LYS A 247 -14.34 36.68 42.49
CA LYS A 247 -15.31 36.64 43.60
C LYS A 247 -14.64 36.26 44.93
N LEU A 248 -13.75 35.26 44.92
CA LEU A 248 -13.01 34.86 46.12
C LEU A 248 -12.11 35.99 46.62
N LEU A 249 -11.39 36.67 45.73
CA LEU A 249 -10.57 37.83 46.08
C LEU A 249 -11.40 38.98 46.65
N ALA A 250 -12.60 39.23 46.11
CA ALA A 250 -13.52 40.23 46.65
C ALA A 250 -13.99 39.85 48.07
N LEU A 251 -14.46 38.61 48.26
CA LEU A 251 -14.89 38.11 49.56
C LEU A 251 -13.79 38.17 50.61
N LYS A 252 -12.54 37.85 50.23
CA LYS A 252 -11.39 37.94 51.13
C LYS A 252 -11.06 39.39 51.55
N LYS A 253 -11.35 40.38 50.71
CA LYS A 253 -11.19 41.80 51.05
C LYS A 253 -12.30 42.30 51.97
N GLU A 254 -13.51 41.78 51.83
CA GLU A 254 -14.65 42.10 52.70
C GLU A 254 -14.55 41.40 54.06
N PHE A 255 -13.83 40.28 54.14
CA PHE A 255 -13.61 39.54 55.37
C PHE A 255 -12.73 40.31 56.36
N ASP A 256 -13.30 40.68 57.51
CA ASP A 256 -12.57 41.28 58.64
C ASP A 256 -12.13 40.19 59.64
N PRO A 257 -10.83 39.82 59.64
CA PRO A 257 -10.31 38.78 60.52
C PRO A 257 -10.28 39.20 62.00
N GLU A 258 -10.22 40.50 62.31
CA GLU A 258 -10.25 40.95 63.70
C GLU A 258 -11.66 40.87 64.27
N PHE A 259 -12.67 41.22 63.47
CA PHE A 259 -14.07 41.03 63.86
C PHE A 259 -14.40 39.55 64.09
N ALA A 260 -13.93 38.65 63.23
CA ALA A 260 -14.11 37.21 63.41
C ALA A 260 -13.47 36.69 64.71
N LYS A 261 -12.22 37.07 64.99
CA LYS A 261 -11.53 36.71 66.23
C LYS A 261 -12.22 37.27 67.47
N LYS A 262 -12.74 38.50 67.38
CA LYS A 262 -13.50 39.12 68.46
C LYS A 262 -14.78 38.33 68.74
N LEU A 263 -15.52 37.94 67.71
CA LEU A 263 -16.69 37.08 67.86
C LEU A 263 -16.31 35.74 68.50
N GLU A 264 -15.23 35.12 68.06
CA GLU A 264 -14.75 33.83 68.59
C GLU A 264 -14.39 33.94 70.09
N ALA A 265 -13.73 35.02 70.49
CA ALA A 265 -13.42 35.29 71.90
C ALA A 265 -14.70 35.49 72.74
N GLN A 266 -15.66 36.29 72.27
CA GLN A 266 -16.96 36.48 72.93
C GLN A 266 -17.71 35.15 73.07
N LEU A 267 -17.65 34.30 72.03
CA LEU A 267 -18.33 33.01 72.03
C LEU A 267 -17.68 32.06 73.04
N SER A 268 -16.35 32.04 73.14
CA SER A 268 -15.63 31.28 74.18
C SER A 268 -15.95 31.79 75.58
N GLU A 269 -16.03 33.11 75.78
CA GLU A 269 -16.43 33.72 77.05
C GLU A 269 -17.83 33.26 77.46
N THR A 270 -18.81 33.39 76.55
CA THR A 270 -20.18 32.92 76.82
C THR A 270 -20.26 31.42 77.08
N TYR A 271 -19.45 30.58 76.43
CA TYR A 271 -19.40 29.15 76.73
C TYR A 271 -18.84 28.88 78.13
N ASN A 272 -17.79 29.60 78.54
CA ASN A 272 -17.23 29.47 79.89
C ASN A 272 -18.25 29.90 80.96
N GLU A 273 -18.97 31.01 80.72
CA GLU A 273 -20.06 31.46 81.59
C GLU A 273 -21.19 30.43 81.70
N ILE A 274 -21.60 29.82 80.58
CA ILE A 274 -22.60 28.75 80.57
C ILE A 274 -22.12 27.53 81.37
N ASP A 275 -20.86 27.13 81.22
CA ASP A 275 -20.28 25.99 81.94
C ASP A 275 -20.20 26.27 83.45
N GLU A 276 -19.82 27.49 83.86
CA GLU A 276 -19.87 27.90 85.27
C GLU A 276 -21.29 27.91 85.82
N LEU A 277 -22.26 28.44 85.08
CA LEU A 277 -23.67 28.42 85.47
C LEU A 277 -24.20 26.99 85.60
N GLN A 278 -23.82 26.09 84.68
CA GLN A 278 -24.16 24.66 84.76
C GLN A 278 -23.57 24.01 86.01
N LYS A 279 -22.29 24.25 86.32
CA LYS A 279 -21.64 23.76 87.54
C LYS A 279 -22.30 24.31 88.81
N GLN A 280 -22.69 25.59 88.82
CA GLN A 280 -23.43 26.18 89.93
C GLN A 280 -24.82 25.54 90.09
N MET A 281 -25.51 25.26 88.99
CA MET A 281 -26.80 24.54 89.01
C MET A 281 -26.65 23.10 89.50
N GLU A 282 -25.57 22.40 89.14
CA GLU A 282 -25.27 21.06 89.68
C GLU A 282 -24.99 21.13 91.19
N LEU A 283 -24.17 22.09 91.64
CA LEU A 283 -23.89 22.32 93.07
C LEU A 283 -25.16 22.66 93.86
N LEU A 284 -26.01 23.55 93.35
CA LEU A 284 -27.30 23.87 93.97
C LEU A 284 -28.25 22.67 93.94
N GLY A 285 -28.24 21.88 92.86
CA GLY A 285 -28.95 20.60 92.79
C GLY A 285 -28.50 19.64 93.90
N PHE A 286 -27.18 19.47 94.10
CA PHE A 286 -26.64 18.66 95.20
C PHE A 286 -26.99 19.21 96.60
N CYS A 287 -27.08 20.53 96.77
CA CYS A 287 -27.48 21.17 98.03
C CYS A 287 -28.99 21.07 98.33
N ILE A 288 -29.85 20.80 97.34
CA ILE A 288 -31.30 20.63 97.53
C ILE A 288 -31.67 19.16 97.86
N TYR A 289 -30.76 18.21 97.63
CA TYR A 289 -30.95 16.77 97.92
C TYR A 289 -30.30 16.28 99.23
N TYR A 290 -29.73 17.17 100.04
CA TYR A 290 -29.31 16.93 101.44
C TYR A 290 -30.20 17.71 102.40
#